data_AF-A0A8J1XTC7-F1
#
_entry.id   AF-A0A8J1XTC7-F1
#
_cell.length_a   1.000
_cell.length_b   1.000
_cell.length_c   1.000
_cell.angle_alpha   90.00
_cell.angle_beta   90.00
_cell.angle_gamma   90.00
#
_symmetry.space_group_name_H-M   'P 1'
#
loop_
_entity.id
_entity.type
_entity.pdbx_description
1 polymer ?
#
loop_
_entity_poly.entity_id
_entity_poly.type
_entity_poly.pdbx_seq_one_letter_code
_entity_poly.pdbx_strand_id
1 'polypeptide(L)'
;MANTKIAFSASLTTSDPNVRPVVIIGQVKHLLKVPFEKVKCKLQPRVTEEVYNAAALNLQPSPTDTCSLWLSNATLAALPTKASRHNTPSRGHSISRIVKSCASGGDEFFLIVCERANAFASACAVARAFPLYSRKSGVGLTKRTVTVEFIFVGENSEDPLSDKDLQCMTDTAYAIRLAAKIVDIPCSEMHTDAFIQEITTVGKELGISPKIVQGEDLDKQGFGGLYGVGKCAVHKPALAVLSHTPEGASRTIAWVGKGIVYDTGGLSIKGKTAMPGMKRDCGGAAAILGAFYSAVKQGFTDNL
;
A
#
# COMPACT_ATOMS: atom_id res chain seq x y z
N MET A 1 -8.77 6.98 -12.81
CA MET A 1 -7.99 6.58 -11.61
C MET A 1 -8.91 6.59 -10.40
N ALA A 2 -8.71 5.72 -9.43
CA ALA A 2 -9.51 5.67 -8.21
C ALA A 2 -9.17 6.86 -7.31
N ASN A 3 -10.19 7.65 -6.94
CA ASN A 3 -10.06 8.90 -6.18
C ASN A 3 -10.15 8.69 -4.66
N THR A 4 -9.45 7.67 -4.15
CA THR A 4 -9.39 7.39 -2.70
C THR A 4 -8.15 8.04 -2.08
N LYS A 5 -8.35 8.97 -1.15
CA LYS A 5 -7.31 9.51 -0.27
C LYS A 5 -7.20 8.63 0.97
N ILE A 6 -5.98 8.31 1.40
CA ILE A 6 -5.75 7.63 2.69
C ILE A 6 -5.14 8.67 3.63
N ALA A 7 -5.71 8.79 4.82
CA ALA A 7 -5.22 9.69 5.86
C ALA A 7 -4.92 8.87 7.12
N PHE A 8 -3.72 9.00 7.68
CA PHE A 8 -3.37 8.42 8.97
C PHE A 8 -3.55 9.47 10.06
N SER A 9 -4.09 9.07 11.20
CA SER A 9 -4.29 9.96 12.36
C SER A 9 -3.70 9.34 13.63
N ALA A 10 -3.04 10.18 14.44
CA ALA A 10 -2.51 9.80 15.75
C ALA A 10 -3.60 9.72 16.82
N SER A 11 -4.74 10.39 16.63
CA SER A 11 -5.85 10.44 17.58
C SER A 11 -7.14 9.93 16.96
N LEU A 12 -8.03 9.43 17.82
CA LEU A 12 -9.35 8.97 17.42
C LEU A 12 -10.27 10.17 17.22
N THR A 13 -10.72 10.36 15.98
CA THR A 13 -11.68 11.42 15.65
C THR A 13 -13.12 10.94 15.86
N THR A 14 -14.06 11.83 16.21
CA THR A 14 -15.46 11.42 16.36
C THR A 14 -16.08 11.00 15.03
N SER A 15 -16.86 9.91 15.02
CA SER A 15 -17.63 9.43 13.86
C SER A 15 -19.01 8.94 14.27
N ASP A 16 -20.01 9.14 13.39
CA ASP A 16 -21.30 8.44 13.45
C ASP A 16 -21.32 7.39 12.34
N PRO A 17 -21.41 6.08 12.66
CA PRO A 17 -21.48 5.00 11.67
C PRO A 17 -22.56 5.20 10.59
N ASN A 18 -23.65 5.91 10.89
CA ASN A 18 -24.67 6.21 9.89
C ASN A 18 -24.15 7.05 8.71
N VAL A 19 -23.18 7.93 8.97
CA VAL A 19 -22.63 8.84 7.96
C VAL A 19 -21.29 8.35 7.43
N ARG A 20 -20.42 7.89 8.35
CA ARG A 20 -19.06 7.44 8.03
C ARG A 20 -18.84 6.07 8.66
N PRO A 21 -18.91 5.00 7.86
CA PRO A 21 -18.71 3.64 8.33
C PRO A 21 -17.39 3.46 9.10
N VAL A 22 -17.39 2.59 10.10
CA VAL A 22 -16.24 2.28 10.94
C VAL A 22 -16.01 0.77 10.96
N VAL A 23 -14.79 0.37 10.66
CA VAL A 23 -14.35 -1.02 10.79
C VAL A 23 -13.21 -1.09 11.81
N ILE A 24 -13.44 -1.78 12.91
CA ILE A 24 -12.44 -2.00 13.97
C ILE A 24 -11.77 -3.35 13.71
N ILE A 25 -10.46 -3.38 13.49
CA ILE A 25 -9.71 -4.58 13.09
C ILE A 25 -8.64 -4.88 14.13
N GLY A 26 -8.61 -6.10 14.67
CA GLY A 26 -7.58 -6.50 15.62
C GLY A 26 -7.56 -8.01 15.86
N GLN A 27 -6.55 -8.50 16.60
CA GLN A 27 -6.60 -9.87 17.11
C GLN A 27 -7.61 -9.94 18.26
N VAL A 28 -8.31 -11.05 18.44
CA VAL A 28 -9.32 -11.20 19.53
C VAL A 28 -8.74 -10.83 20.89
N LYS A 29 -7.53 -11.32 21.22
CA LYS A 29 -6.81 -10.99 22.45
C LYS A 29 -6.50 -9.50 22.65
N HIS A 30 -6.47 -8.72 21.56
CA HIS A 30 -6.26 -7.27 21.59
C HIS A 30 -7.59 -6.54 21.69
N LEU A 31 -8.58 -6.95 20.90
CA LEU A 31 -9.93 -6.37 20.91
C LEU A 31 -10.56 -6.45 22.31
N LEU A 32 -10.40 -7.59 23.00
CA LEU A 32 -10.86 -7.78 24.38
C LEU A 32 -10.18 -6.86 25.42
N LYS A 33 -9.06 -6.23 25.09
CA LYS A 33 -8.36 -5.27 25.97
C LYS A 33 -8.81 -3.82 25.74
N VAL A 34 -9.63 -3.57 24.72
CA VAL A 34 -10.08 -2.21 24.39
C VAL A 34 -11.45 -1.97 25.01
N PRO A 35 -11.55 -1.15 26.08
CA PRO A 35 -12.84 -0.83 26.69
C PRO A 35 -13.69 0.01 25.73
N PHE A 36 -15.02 -0.11 25.86
CA PHE A 36 -15.96 0.66 25.03
C PHE A 36 -15.71 2.17 25.11
N GLU A 37 -15.32 2.67 26.27
CA GLU A 37 -14.94 4.07 26.49
C GLU A 37 -13.86 4.60 25.53
N LYS A 38 -12.91 3.76 25.11
CA LYS A 38 -11.88 4.16 24.12
C LYS A 38 -12.42 4.23 22.69
N VAL A 39 -13.52 3.55 22.37
CA VAL A 39 -14.09 3.46 21.01
C VAL A 39 -15.46 4.14 20.87
N LYS A 40 -16.06 4.62 21.98
CA LYS A 40 -17.41 5.18 21.98
C LYS A 40 -17.55 6.37 21.02
N CYS A 41 -16.51 7.18 20.85
CA CYS A 41 -16.49 8.32 19.93
C CYS A 41 -16.68 7.92 18.45
N LYS A 42 -16.47 6.64 18.11
CA LYS A 42 -16.67 6.09 16.77
C LYS A 42 -18.00 5.41 16.57
N LEU A 43 -18.65 5.00 17.65
CA LEU A 43 -19.73 4.04 17.62
C LEU A 43 -21.05 4.62 18.13
N GLN A 44 -20.98 5.60 19.04
CA GLN A 44 -22.18 6.27 19.55
C GLN A 44 -22.76 7.23 18.50
N PRO A 45 -24.09 7.40 18.49
CA PRO A 45 -25.08 6.77 19.37
C PRO A 45 -25.58 5.40 18.88
N ARG A 46 -24.97 4.81 17.84
CA ARG A 46 -25.52 3.66 17.10
C ARG A 46 -25.28 2.31 17.77
N VAL A 47 -24.16 2.15 18.45
CA VAL A 47 -23.78 0.91 19.14
C VAL A 47 -23.67 1.18 20.63
N THR A 48 -24.25 0.29 21.44
CA THR A 48 -24.13 0.31 22.90
C THR A 48 -22.91 -0.47 23.37
N GLU A 49 -22.49 -0.22 24.60
CA GLU A 49 -21.40 -0.98 25.23
C GLU A 49 -21.69 -2.49 25.27
N GLU A 50 -22.94 -2.86 25.58
CA GLU A 50 -23.39 -4.25 25.61
C GLU A 50 -23.17 -4.95 24.27
N VAL A 51 -23.60 -4.34 23.15
CA VAL A 51 -23.43 -4.91 21.80
C VAL A 51 -21.96 -5.03 21.45
N TYR A 52 -21.14 -4.01 21.76
CA TYR A 52 -19.70 -4.05 21.49
C TYR A 52 -19.01 -5.18 22.25
N ASN A 53 -19.27 -5.32 23.55
CA ASN A 53 -18.67 -6.35 24.39
C ASN A 53 -19.13 -7.75 23.98
N ALA A 54 -20.42 -7.92 23.69
CA ALA A 54 -20.97 -9.19 23.19
C ALA A 54 -20.30 -9.60 21.86
N ALA A 55 -20.15 -8.67 20.92
CA ALA A 55 -19.48 -8.94 19.66
C ALA A 55 -18.00 -9.32 19.86
N ALA A 56 -17.26 -8.59 20.70
CA ALA A 56 -15.85 -8.86 20.95
C ALA A 56 -15.61 -10.25 21.57
N LEU A 57 -16.51 -10.71 22.44
CA LEU A 57 -16.44 -12.03 23.08
C LEU A 57 -16.79 -13.18 22.14
N ASN A 58 -17.63 -12.95 21.12
CA ASN A 58 -18.14 -14.00 20.24
C ASN A 58 -17.36 -14.16 18.92
N LEU A 59 -16.32 -13.37 18.68
CA LEU A 59 -15.47 -13.50 17.49
C LEU A 59 -14.66 -14.81 17.51
N GLN A 60 -14.78 -15.60 16.44
CA GLN A 60 -14.12 -16.90 16.27
C GLN A 60 -13.34 -16.96 14.96
N PRO A 61 -12.18 -16.28 14.84
CA PRO A 61 -11.42 -16.20 13.60
C PRO A 61 -10.91 -17.58 13.13
N SER A 62 -11.36 -17.99 11.93
CA SER A 62 -10.87 -19.18 11.21
C SER A 62 -10.90 -18.98 9.68
N PRO A 63 -9.89 -18.32 9.06
CA PRO A 63 -8.77 -17.63 9.69
C PRO A 63 -9.11 -16.21 10.16
N THR A 64 -10.15 -15.58 9.61
CA THR A 64 -10.65 -14.25 10.01
C THR A 64 -12.12 -14.37 10.35
N ASP A 65 -12.65 -13.43 11.11
CA ASP A 65 -14.08 -13.35 11.42
C ASP A 65 -14.53 -11.88 11.48
N THR A 66 -15.80 -11.60 11.21
CA THR A 66 -16.36 -10.26 11.23
C THR A 66 -17.74 -10.28 11.87
N CYS A 67 -17.98 -9.37 12.81
CA CYS A 67 -19.26 -9.16 13.47
C CYS A 67 -19.77 -7.76 13.15
N SER A 68 -20.97 -7.68 12.58
CA SER A 68 -21.69 -6.42 12.38
C SER A 68 -22.23 -5.92 13.72
N LEU A 69 -21.88 -4.69 14.09
CA LEU A 69 -22.35 -4.02 15.31
C LEU A 69 -23.59 -3.16 15.04
N TRP A 70 -23.65 -2.56 13.86
CA TRP A 70 -24.78 -1.76 13.41
C TRP A 70 -24.79 -1.71 11.87
N LEU A 71 -25.69 -2.49 11.27
CA LEU A 71 -25.75 -2.71 9.82
C LEU A 71 -24.35 -3.08 9.27
N SER A 72 -24.06 -2.82 8.00
CA SER A 72 -22.70 -2.95 7.45
C SER A 72 -21.81 -1.74 7.72
N ASN A 73 -22.25 -0.82 8.59
CA ASN A 73 -21.61 0.48 8.79
C ASN A 73 -20.78 0.56 10.07
N ALA A 74 -21.03 -0.29 11.06
CA ALA A 74 -20.11 -0.51 12.17
C ALA A 74 -19.78 -2.00 12.24
N THR A 75 -18.51 -2.36 12.06
CA THR A 75 -18.05 -3.76 12.00
C THR A 75 -16.84 -3.97 12.90
N LEU A 76 -16.86 -5.05 13.67
CA LEU A 76 -15.69 -5.56 14.41
C LEU A 76 -15.11 -6.74 13.64
N ALA A 77 -13.81 -6.76 13.40
CA ALA A 77 -13.15 -7.77 12.58
C ALA A 77 -11.93 -8.38 13.30
N ALA A 78 -11.93 -9.70 13.38
CA ALA A 78 -10.88 -10.49 14.00
C ALA A 78 -9.82 -10.95 12.99
N LEU A 79 -8.56 -10.69 13.34
CA LEU A 79 -7.38 -11.21 12.65
C LEU A 79 -7.05 -12.65 13.09
N PRO A 80 -6.30 -13.41 12.26
CA PRO A 80 -5.92 -14.78 12.60
C PRO A 80 -5.07 -14.86 13.86
N THR A 81 -5.47 -15.75 14.77
CA THR A 81 -4.78 -15.99 16.04
C THR A 81 -3.38 -16.56 15.80
N LYS A 82 -3.27 -17.56 14.93
CA LYS A 82 -2.01 -18.27 14.66
C LYS A 82 -1.18 -17.56 13.57
N ALA A 83 0.13 -17.57 13.74
CA ALA A 83 1.08 -17.42 12.63
C ALA A 83 2.22 -18.40 12.76
N SER A 84 2.71 -18.84 11.62
CA SER A 84 3.97 -19.57 11.54
C SER A 84 5.16 -18.63 11.73
N ARG A 85 6.32 -19.21 12.06
CA ARG A 85 7.61 -18.53 12.17
C ARG A 85 8.05 -17.76 10.92
N HIS A 86 7.49 -18.08 9.76
CA HIS A 86 7.81 -17.43 8.48
C HIS A 86 6.79 -16.34 8.10
N ASN A 87 5.78 -16.11 8.94
CA ASN A 87 4.74 -15.12 8.68
C ASN A 87 4.88 -13.92 9.64
N THR A 88 4.34 -12.78 9.24
CA THR A 88 4.44 -11.53 10.01
C THR A 88 3.52 -11.55 11.25
N PRO A 89 3.99 -11.06 12.42
CA PRO A 89 3.16 -10.86 13.61
C PRO A 89 1.96 -9.94 13.37
N SER A 90 2.10 -8.96 12.46
CA SER A 90 1.06 -7.98 12.12
C SER A 90 -0.19 -8.57 11.46
N ARG A 91 -0.07 -9.76 10.85
CA ARG A 91 -1.13 -10.34 9.99
C ARG A 91 -1.57 -9.42 8.85
N GLY A 92 -0.68 -8.55 8.34
CA GLY A 92 -1.04 -7.55 7.31
C GLY A 92 -1.74 -8.11 6.05
N HIS A 93 -1.48 -9.37 5.68
CA HIS A 93 -2.21 -10.05 4.60
C HIS A 93 -3.71 -10.16 4.88
N SER A 94 -4.10 -10.43 6.13
CA SER A 94 -5.50 -10.54 6.56
C SER A 94 -6.14 -9.16 6.72
N ILE A 95 -5.40 -8.15 7.18
CA ILE A 95 -5.87 -6.75 7.22
C ILE A 95 -6.26 -6.31 5.80
N SER A 96 -5.38 -6.51 4.81
CA SER A 96 -5.67 -6.13 3.42
C SER A 96 -6.94 -6.80 2.88
N ARG A 97 -7.20 -8.06 3.27
CA ARG A 97 -8.39 -8.81 2.87
C ARG A 97 -9.66 -8.25 3.52
N ILE A 98 -9.64 -8.03 4.84
CA ILE A 98 -10.76 -7.49 5.61
C ILE A 98 -11.12 -6.08 5.12
N VAL A 99 -10.11 -5.22 4.94
CA VAL A 99 -10.33 -3.85 4.44
C VAL A 99 -11.00 -3.87 3.07
N LYS A 100 -10.57 -4.76 2.16
CA LYS A 100 -11.21 -4.91 0.84
C LYS A 100 -12.65 -5.40 0.93
N SER A 101 -12.97 -6.31 1.86
CA SER A 101 -14.32 -6.87 2.00
C SER A 101 -15.30 -5.92 2.70
N CYS A 102 -14.80 -5.08 3.61
CA CYS A 102 -15.62 -4.18 4.41
C CYS A 102 -15.68 -2.74 3.88
N ALA A 103 -14.92 -2.41 2.82
CA ALA A 103 -14.95 -1.08 2.23
C ALA A 103 -16.33 -0.74 1.64
N SER A 104 -16.89 0.38 2.08
CA SER A 104 -18.25 0.85 1.77
C SER A 104 -18.34 1.70 0.50
N GLY A 105 -17.22 2.20 -0.01
CA GLY A 105 -17.19 3.08 -1.19
C GLY A 105 -17.32 4.58 -0.88
N GLY A 106 -17.56 4.96 0.38
CA GLY A 106 -17.63 6.36 0.85
C GLY A 106 -16.46 6.76 1.75
N ASP A 107 -16.64 7.87 2.48
CA ASP A 107 -15.73 8.28 3.55
C ASP A 107 -15.88 7.32 4.75
N GLU A 108 -14.78 6.69 5.16
CA GLU A 108 -14.82 5.58 6.11
C GLU A 108 -13.60 5.54 7.01
N PHE A 109 -13.75 4.88 8.16
CA PHE A 109 -12.70 4.70 9.16
C PHE A 109 -12.29 3.25 9.29
N PHE A 110 -10.98 3.02 9.31
CA PHE A 110 -10.39 1.76 9.75
C PHE A 110 -9.63 2.01 11.04
N LEU A 111 -10.14 1.45 12.14
CA LEU A 111 -9.50 1.52 13.44
C LEU A 111 -8.72 0.23 13.68
N ILE A 112 -7.39 0.32 13.67
CA ILE A 112 -6.50 -0.83 13.83
C ILE A 112 -6.10 -0.98 15.30
N VAL A 113 -6.42 -2.13 15.90
CA VAL A 113 -6.04 -2.49 17.27
C VAL A 113 -4.85 -3.45 17.23
N CYS A 114 -3.65 -2.94 17.52
CA CYS A 114 -2.41 -3.72 17.42
C CYS A 114 -1.35 -3.28 18.44
N GLU A 115 -0.28 -4.05 18.56
CA GLU A 115 0.93 -3.59 19.25
C GLU A 115 1.62 -2.49 18.42
N ARG A 116 2.31 -1.55 19.08
CA ARG A 116 2.97 -0.40 18.43
C ARG A 116 3.96 -0.82 17.32
N ALA A 117 4.69 -1.91 17.51
CA ALA A 117 5.63 -2.46 16.54
C ALA A 117 4.95 -2.92 15.22
N ASN A 118 3.65 -3.23 15.25
CA ASN A 118 2.90 -3.70 14.09
C ASN A 118 2.15 -2.58 13.34
N ALA A 119 2.19 -1.34 13.84
CA ALA A 119 1.44 -0.21 13.29
C ALA A 119 1.82 0.07 11.83
N PHE A 120 3.11 0.18 11.53
CA PHE A 120 3.62 0.47 10.19
C PHE A 120 3.23 -0.61 9.16
N ALA A 121 3.40 -1.89 9.52
CA ALA A 121 3.01 -3.01 8.66
C ALA A 121 1.49 -3.02 8.41
N SER A 122 0.69 -2.66 9.42
CA SER A 122 -0.76 -2.56 9.30
C SER A 122 -1.19 -1.39 8.41
N ALA A 123 -0.54 -0.23 8.54
CA ALA A 123 -0.74 0.92 7.65
C ALA A 123 -0.45 0.54 6.18
N CYS A 124 0.66 -0.16 5.93
CA CYS A 124 1.02 -0.67 4.61
C CYS A 124 -0.04 -1.63 4.05
N ALA A 125 -0.60 -2.50 4.90
CA ALA A 125 -1.67 -3.42 4.50
C ALA A 125 -2.95 -2.69 4.09
N VAL A 126 -3.36 -1.67 4.86
CA VAL A 126 -4.52 -0.83 4.50
C VAL A 126 -4.26 -0.11 3.17
N ALA A 127 -3.05 0.43 2.95
CA ALA A 127 -2.71 1.10 1.69
C ALA A 127 -2.87 0.20 0.46
N ARG A 128 -2.46 -1.08 0.56
CA ARG A 128 -2.62 -2.10 -0.51
C ARG A 128 -4.07 -2.43 -0.82
N ALA A 129 -5.01 -2.13 0.08
CA ALA A 129 -6.43 -2.39 -0.14
C ALA A 129 -7.08 -1.42 -1.13
N PHE A 130 -6.47 -0.26 -1.39
CA PHE A 130 -7.03 0.82 -2.20
C PHE A 130 -6.19 1.11 -3.46
N PRO A 131 -6.30 0.28 -4.51
CA PRO A 131 -5.54 0.49 -5.76
C PRO A 131 -5.93 1.80 -6.46
N LEU A 132 -4.99 2.39 -7.20
CA LEU A 132 -5.20 3.64 -7.95
C LEU A 132 -5.73 3.41 -9.38
N TYR A 133 -5.46 2.25 -9.97
CA TYR A 133 -5.84 1.97 -11.34
C TYR A 133 -7.21 1.30 -11.44
N SER A 134 -8.06 1.81 -12.31
CA SER A 134 -9.32 1.19 -12.73
C SER A 134 -9.79 1.83 -14.04
N ARG A 135 -10.29 0.99 -14.95
CA ARG A 135 -10.99 1.40 -16.19
C ARG A 135 -12.48 1.04 -16.18
N LYS A 136 -13.02 0.61 -15.04
CA LYS A 136 -14.47 0.40 -14.91
C LYS A 136 -15.19 1.75 -15.09
N SER A 137 -16.23 1.79 -15.91
CA SER A 137 -17.10 2.95 -16.07
C SER A 137 -17.70 3.35 -14.71
N GLY A 138 -17.70 4.64 -14.38
CA GLY A 138 -18.22 5.17 -13.11
C GLY A 138 -17.26 5.12 -11.92
N VAL A 139 -16.14 4.40 -12.01
CA VAL A 139 -15.12 4.37 -10.93
C VAL A 139 -14.26 5.62 -10.97
N GLY A 140 -14.31 6.42 -9.91
CA GLY A 140 -13.55 7.68 -9.77
C GLY A 140 -14.40 8.95 -9.83
N LEU A 141 -15.71 8.86 -10.00
CA LEU A 141 -16.62 10.01 -9.94
C LEU A 141 -16.73 10.60 -8.52
N THR A 142 -16.63 9.75 -7.50
CA THR A 142 -16.68 10.16 -6.10
C THR A 142 -15.27 10.20 -5.50
N LYS A 143 -14.87 11.38 -5.00
CA LYS A 143 -13.71 11.50 -4.12
C LYS A 143 -14.10 10.95 -2.75
N ARG A 144 -13.26 10.10 -2.17
CA ARG A 144 -13.46 9.58 -0.82
C ARG A 144 -12.19 9.60 0.00
N THR A 145 -12.35 9.70 1.30
CA THR A 145 -11.27 9.67 2.29
C THR A 145 -11.42 8.46 3.19
N VAL A 146 -10.39 7.62 3.20
CA VAL A 146 -10.24 6.52 4.13
C VAL A 146 -9.31 6.99 5.25
N THR A 147 -9.84 7.09 6.45
CA THR A 147 -9.07 7.48 7.64
C THR A 147 -8.65 6.25 8.42
N VAL A 148 -7.36 6.10 8.67
CA VAL A 148 -6.76 4.99 9.40
C VAL A 148 -6.27 5.51 10.75
N GLU A 149 -6.78 4.89 11.81
CA GLU A 149 -6.48 5.24 13.19
C GLU A 149 -6.01 4.00 13.93
N PHE A 150 -5.32 4.21 15.06
CA PHE A 150 -4.71 3.14 15.83
C PHE A 150 -5.11 3.20 17.29
N ILE A 151 -5.37 2.03 17.87
CA ILE A 151 -5.35 1.83 19.33
C ILE A 151 -4.22 0.85 19.61
N PHE A 152 -3.28 1.26 20.46
CA PHE A 152 -2.17 0.41 20.86
C PHE A 152 -2.51 -0.41 22.10
N VAL A 153 -2.01 -1.65 22.10
CA VAL A 153 -2.09 -2.58 23.24
C VAL A 153 -0.72 -3.19 23.52
N GLY A 154 -0.48 -3.56 24.78
CA GLY A 154 0.81 -4.12 25.21
C GLY A 154 1.79 -3.04 25.65
N GLU A 155 3.08 -3.27 25.41
CA GLU A 155 4.13 -2.30 25.73
C GLU A 155 3.97 -1.02 24.90
N ASN A 156 4.24 0.13 25.53
CA ASN A 156 4.11 1.46 24.91
C ASN A 156 2.69 1.74 24.36
N SER A 157 1.64 1.22 25.01
CA SER A 157 0.25 1.41 24.57
C SER A 157 -0.25 2.85 24.63
N GLU A 158 0.39 3.67 25.46
CA GLU A 158 0.04 5.09 25.65
C GLU A 158 0.98 6.02 24.85
N ASP A 159 1.95 5.47 24.10
CA ASP A 159 2.84 6.26 23.24
C ASP A 159 2.14 6.55 21.89
N PRO A 160 1.76 7.81 21.61
CA PRO A 160 1.06 8.15 20.38
C PRO A 160 1.98 8.04 19.15
N LEU A 161 1.38 7.98 17.97
CA LEU A 161 2.14 8.14 16.73
C LEU A 161 2.66 9.58 16.65
N SER A 162 3.96 9.74 16.42
CA SER A 162 4.54 11.05 16.15
C SER A 162 4.16 11.53 14.74
N ASP A 163 4.28 12.84 14.48
CA ASP A 163 4.07 13.38 13.13
C ASP A 163 5.03 12.74 12.10
N LYS A 164 6.25 12.37 12.53
CA LYS A 164 7.20 11.64 11.70
C LYS A 164 6.70 10.25 11.32
N ASP A 165 6.08 9.53 12.27
CA ASP A 165 5.47 8.22 11.99
C ASP A 165 4.32 8.35 10.97
N LEU A 166 3.44 9.34 11.17
CA LEU A 166 2.31 9.58 10.28
C LEU A 166 2.76 9.97 8.87
N GLN A 167 3.79 10.82 8.77
CA GLN A 167 4.38 11.21 7.49
C GLN A 167 5.01 10.00 6.79
N CYS A 168 5.77 9.18 7.52
CA CYS A 168 6.36 7.94 7.01
C CYS A 168 5.29 6.97 6.49
N MET A 169 4.19 6.77 7.23
CA MET A 169 3.07 5.95 6.78
C MET A 169 2.39 6.53 5.54
N THR A 170 2.23 7.85 5.46
CA THR A 170 1.63 8.55 4.31
C THR A 170 2.47 8.37 3.05
N ASP A 171 3.78 8.64 3.14
CA ASP A 171 4.71 8.50 2.02
C ASP A 171 4.84 7.04 1.57
N THR A 172 4.89 6.11 2.52
CA THR A 172 4.93 4.68 2.21
C THR A 172 3.63 4.21 1.56
N ALA A 173 2.47 4.70 2.02
CA ALA A 173 1.19 4.37 1.42
C ALA A 173 1.10 4.87 -0.03
N TYR A 174 1.62 6.07 -0.31
CA TYR A 174 1.76 6.57 -1.68
C TYR A 174 2.66 5.66 -2.51
N ALA A 175 3.87 5.33 -2.02
CA ALA A 175 4.82 4.44 -2.71
C ALA A 175 4.23 3.07 -3.05
N ILE A 176 3.54 2.44 -2.10
CA ILE A 176 2.85 1.15 -2.29
C ILE A 176 1.81 1.25 -3.40
N ARG A 177 1.00 2.31 -3.37
CA ARG A 177 -0.08 2.51 -4.33
C ARG A 177 0.45 2.91 -5.72
N LEU A 178 1.55 3.65 -5.78
CA LEU A 178 2.28 3.97 -7.01
C LEU A 178 2.81 2.68 -7.67
N ALA A 179 3.48 1.82 -6.92
CA ALA A 179 3.97 0.54 -7.43
C ALA A 179 2.82 -0.33 -7.96
N ALA A 180 1.72 -0.44 -7.20
CA ALA A 180 0.53 -1.17 -7.63
C ALA A 180 -0.11 -0.53 -8.88
N LYS A 181 -0.18 0.80 -8.96
CA LYS A 181 -0.69 1.54 -10.12
C LYS A 181 0.06 1.14 -11.39
N ILE A 182 1.40 1.22 -11.36
CA ILE A 182 2.24 0.90 -12.52
C ILE A 182 2.02 -0.56 -12.97
N VAL A 183 1.98 -1.49 -12.01
CA VAL A 183 1.78 -2.93 -12.27
C VAL A 183 0.37 -3.25 -12.80
N ASP A 184 -0.65 -2.50 -12.38
CA ASP A 184 -2.04 -2.74 -12.77
C ASP A 184 -2.42 -2.07 -14.09
N ILE A 185 -1.73 -1.01 -14.52
CA ILE A 185 -1.96 -0.39 -15.84
C ILE A 185 -1.58 -1.41 -16.95
N PRO A 186 -2.44 -1.64 -17.96
CA PRO A 186 -2.14 -2.51 -19.09
C PRO A 186 -1.01 -1.94 -19.93
N CYS A 187 -0.23 -2.81 -20.58
CA CYS A 187 0.96 -2.41 -21.35
C CYS A 187 0.65 -1.50 -22.55
N SER A 188 -0.61 -1.43 -23.01
CA SER A 188 -1.05 -0.46 -24.02
C SER A 188 -1.02 0.99 -23.51
N GLU A 189 -1.06 1.18 -22.19
CA GLU A 189 -0.96 2.48 -21.52
C GLU A 189 0.37 2.62 -20.75
N MET A 190 0.84 1.54 -20.12
CA MET A 190 2.13 1.48 -19.42
C MET A 190 3.18 0.80 -20.30
N HIS A 191 3.61 1.51 -21.34
CA HIS A 191 4.79 1.15 -22.15
C HIS A 191 6.05 1.79 -21.56
N THR A 192 7.22 1.57 -22.18
CA THR A 192 8.51 2.04 -21.62
C THR A 192 8.56 3.55 -21.43
N ASP A 193 8.10 4.35 -22.41
CA ASP A 193 8.06 5.81 -22.28
C ASP A 193 7.13 6.29 -21.16
N ALA A 194 5.97 5.66 -20.99
CA ALA A 194 5.05 5.98 -19.90
C ALA A 194 5.66 5.65 -18.53
N PHE A 195 6.43 4.57 -18.44
CA PHE A 195 7.14 4.24 -17.20
C PHE A 195 8.29 5.23 -16.92
N ILE A 196 9.03 5.67 -17.94
CA ILE A 196 10.03 6.76 -17.80
C ILE A 196 9.37 8.05 -17.30
N GLN A 197 8.15 8.35 -17.75
CA GLN A 197 7.39 9.51 -17.27
C GLN A 197 7.00 9.37 -15.78
N GLU A 198 6.61 8.19 -15.32
CA GLU A 198 6.38 7.92 -13.88
C GLU A 198 7.69 8.10 -13.08
N ILE A 199 8.82 7.58 -13.58
CA ILE A 199 10.14 7.77 -12.96
C ILE A 199 10.52 9.25 -12.88
N THR A 200 10.25 10.01 -13.94
CA THR A 200 10.52 11.45 -14.01
C THR A 200 9.61 12.24 -13.07
N THR A 201 8.36 11.81 -12.90
CA THR A 201 7.42 12.42 -11.96
C THR A 201 7.90 12.23 -10.52
N VAL A 202 8.32 11.02 -10.17
CA VAL A 202 8.95 10.72 -8.87
C VAL A 202 10.22 11.53 -8.68
N GLY A 203 11.10 11.58 -9.69
CA GLY A 203 12.33 12.38 -9.64
C GLY A 203 12.04 13.85 -9.33
N LYS A 204 11.11 14.48 -10.06
CA LYS A 204 10.70 15.87 -9.81
C LYS A 204 10.19 16.09 -8.39
N GLU A 205 9.40 15.16 -7.85
CA GLU A 205 8.87 15.25 -6.49
C GLU A 205 9.95 15.13 -5.41
N LEU A 206 11.08 14.50 -5.74
CA LEU A 206 12.27 14.36 -4.90
C LEU A 206 13.35 15.42 -5.17
N GLY A 207 13.19 16.27 -6.18
CA GLY A 207 14.23 17.19 -6.64
C GLY A 207 15.40 16.50 -7.35
N ILE A 208 15.19 15.30 -7.90
CA ILE A 208 16.19 14.49 -8.60
C ILE A 208 15.87 14.46 -10.09
N SER A 209 16.85 14.78 -10.94
CA SER A 209 16.72 14.59 -12.39
C SER A 209 17.21 13.19 -12.78
N PRO A 210 16.34 12.29 -13.28
CA PRO A 210 16.79 10.95 -13.68
C PRO A 210 17.71 11.02 -14.90
N LYS A 211 18.76 10.19 -14.89
CA LYS A 211 19.57 9.92 -16.10
C LYS A 211 18.88 8.82 -16.90
N ILE A 212 18.59 9.09 -18.17
CA ILE A 212 17.94 8.15 -19.09
C ILE A 212 18.89 7.83 -20.25
N VAL A 213 19.11 6.55 -20.52
CA VAL A 213 19.77 6.04 -21.74
C VAL A 213 18.76 5.19 -22.49
N GLN A 214 18.41 5.56 -23.72
CA GLN A 214 17.28 4.96 -24.44
C GLN A 214 17.64 4.59 -25.87
N GLY A 215 17.03 3.51 -26.38
CA GLY A 215 17.13 3.12 -27.78
C GLY A 215 18.56 2.80 -28.21
N GLU A 216 18.99 3.34 -29.35
CA GLU A 216 20.32 3.06 -29.93
C GLU A 216 21.48 3.51 -29.03
N ASP A 217 21.26 4.47 -28.12
CA ASP A 217 22.31 4.88 -27.19
C ASP A 217 22.63 3.81 -26.15
N LEU A 218 21.71 2.85 -25.92
CA LEU A 218 22.02 1.66 -25.14
C LEU A 218 23.05 0.79 -25.86
N ASP A 219 22.89 0.57 -27.16
CA ASP A 219 23.81 -0.25 -27.95
C ASP A 219 25.19 0.41 -28.06
N LYS A 220 25.23 1.70 -28.37
CA LYS A 220 26.47 2.48 -28.46
C LYS A 220 27.28 2.49 -27.15
N GLN A 221 26.60 2.44 -26.00
CA GLN A 221 27.24 2.43 -24.69
C GLN A 221 27.51 1.02 -24.15
N GLY A 222 27.24 -0.04 -24.94
CA GLY A 222 27.56 -1.42 -24.56
C GLY A 222 26.50 -2.12 -23.70
N PHE A 223 25.29 -1.58 -23.56
CA PHE A 223 24.18 -2.19 -22.84
C PHE A 223 23.44 -3.25 -23.69
N GLY A 224 24.20 -4.13 -24.34
CA GLY A 224 23.70 -5.08 -25.35
C GLY A 224 22.63 -6.05 -24.83
N GLY A 225 22.66 -6.41 -23.54
CA GLY A 225 21.61 -7.25 -22.94
C GLY A 225 20.24 -6.56 -22.92
N LEU A 226 20.18 -5.31 -22.43
CA LEU A 226 18.93 -4.55 -22.34
C LEU A 226 18.43 -4.14 -23.73
N TYR A 227 19.35 -3.67 -24.59
CA TYR A 227 19.03 -3.32 -25.97
C TYR A 227 18.52 -4.54 -26.75
N GLY A 228 19.23 -5.66 -26.68
CA GLY A 228 18.88 -6.90 -27.37
C GLY A 228 17.50 -7.44 -27.02
N VAL A 229 17.11 -7.35 -25.74
CA VAL A 229 15.77 -7.76 -25.29
C VAL A 229 14.68 -6.82 -25.80
N GLY A 230 14.87 -5.50 -25.71
CA GLY A 230 13.80 -4.54 -25.97
C GLY A 230 13.70 -3.98 -27.39
N LYS A 231 14.72 -4.15 -28.24
CA LYS A 231 14.80 -3.49 -29.56
C LYS A 231 13.67 -3.83 -30.54
N CYS A 232 12.98 -4.97 -30.33
CA CYS A 232 11.86 -5.39 -31.17
C CYS A 232 10.53 -4.69 -30.81
N ALA A 233 10.45 -4.06 -29.62
CA ALA A 233 9.24 -3.35 -29.20
C ALA A 233 9.08 -2.01 -29.94
N VAL A 234 7.82 -1.58 -30.10
CA VAL A 234 7.47 -0.26 -30.68
C VAL A 234 8.07 0.87 -29.85
N HIS A 235 7.93 0.79 -28.52
CA HIS A 235 8.54 1.74 -27.59
C HIS A 235 9.94 1.27 -27.21
N LYS A 236 10.93 2.15 -27.33
CA LYS A 236 12.34 1.80 -27.23
C LYS A 236 12.74 1.38 -25.80
N PRO A 237 13.68 0.42 -25.63
CA PRO A 237 14.20 0.07 -24.33
C PRO A 237 14.94 1.26 -23.69
N ALA A 238 14.92 1.33 -22.36
CA ALA A 238 15.62 2.37 -21.62
C ALA A 238 16.22 1.86 -20.31
N LEU A 239 17.37 2.41 -19.96
CA LEU A 239 17.94 2.38 -18.62
C LEU A 239 17.66 3.74 -17.96
N ALA A 240 17.02 3.73 -16.79
CA ALA A 240 16.72 4.91 -16.01
C ALA A 240 17.41 4.83 -14.64
N VAL A 241 18.10 5.89 -14.24
CA VAL A 241 18.85 5.97 -12.98
C VAL A 241 18.42 7.23 -12.23
N LEU A 242 17.90 7.04 -11.02
CA LEU A 242 17.75 8.09 -10.01
C LEU A 242 18.95 7.98 -9.05
N SER A 243 19.47 9.10 -8.54
CA SER A 243 20.60 9.10 -7.61
C SER A 243 20.33 10.04 -6.46
N HIS A 244 20.54 9.55 -5.24
CA HIS A 244 20.49 10.29 -3.99
C HIS A 244 21.87 10.25 -3.34
N THR A 245 22.50 11.42 -3.17
CA THR A 245 23.87 11.54 -2.65
C THR A 245 23.92 12.56 -1.52
N PRO A 246 23.49 12.18 -0.29
CA PRO A 246 23.47 13.09 0.84
C PRO A 246 24.90 13.34 1.35
N GLU A 247 25.12 14.50 1.97
CA GLU A 247 26.40 14.81 2.63
C GLU A 247 26.66 13.82 3.77
N GLY A 248 27.92 13.37 3.90
CA GLY A 248 28.33 12.44 4.95
C GLY A 248 27.93 10.97 4.71
N ALA A 249 27.44 10.63 3.52
CA ALA A 249 27.14 9.24 3.16
C ALA A 249 28.36 8.33 3.34
N SER A 250 28.18 7.23 4.08
CA SER A 250 29.25 6.27 4.41
C SER A 250 29.25 5.04 3.51
N ARG A 251 28.09 4.70 2.95
CA ARG A 251 27.88 3.55 2.07
C ARG A 251 27.29 3.99 0.75
N THR A 252 27.48 3.15 -0.27
CA THR A 252 26.82 3.29 -1.57
C THR A 252 26.05 2.02 -1.87
N ILE A 253 24.76 2.16 -2.07
CA ILE A 253 23.82 1.07 -2.31
C ILE A 253 23.19 1.29 -3.69
N ALA A 254 23.02 0.24 -4.47
CA ALA A 254 22.30 0.31 -5.73
C ALA A 254 21.11 -0.64 -5.68
N TRP A 255 19.91 -0.12 -5.89
CA TRP A 255 18.71 -0.93 -6.07
C TRP A 255 18.37 -1.06 -7.54
N VAL A 256 18.32 -2.30 -8.03
CA VAL A 256 18.05 -2.60 -9.44
C VAL A 256 16.73 -3.33 -9.54
N GLY A 257 15.81 -2.78 -10.33
CA GLY A 257 14.49 -3.37 -10.56
C GLY A 257 14.29 -3.77 -12.01
N LYS A 258 13.78 -4.99 -12.25
CA LYS A 258 13.37 -5.45 -13.58
C LYS A 258 12.13 -4.67 -14.05
N GLY A 259 12.26 -3.98 -15.19
CA GLY A 259 11.24 -3.09 -15.76
C GLY A 259 10.60 -3.57 -17.06
N ILE A 260 10.33 -4.88 -17.20
CA ILE A 260 9.71 -5.42 -18.42
C ILE A 260 8.22 -5.07 -18.43
N VAL A 261 7.85 -4.06 -19.21
CA VAL A 261 6.46 -3.56 -19.29
C VAL A 261 5.46 -4.58 -19.85
N TYR A 262 5.95 -5.53 -20.66
CA TYR A 262 5.19 -6.70 -21.06
C TYR A 262 6.12 -7.82 -21.52
N ASP A 263 5.90 -9.05 -21.05
CA ASP A 263 6.70 -10.22 -21.41
C ASP A 263 5.88 -11.20 -22.26
N THR A 264 6.08 -11.17 -23.58
CA THR A 264 5.50 -12.17 -24.49
C THR A 264 6.27 -13.49 -24.47
N GLY A 265 7.51 -13.51 -23.96
CA GLY A 265 8.50 -14.57 -24.14
C GLY A 265 9.46 -14.35 -25.33
N GLY A 266 9.18 -13.38 -26.21
CA GLY A 266 9.95 -13.16 -27.44
C GLY A 266 9.70 -14.26 -28.47
N LEU A 267 10.75 -14.67 -29.20
CA LEU A 267 10.69 -15.82 -30.13
C LEU A 267 10.27 -17.11 -29.39
N SER A 268 10.72 -17.26 -28.15
CA SER A 268 10.27 -18.31 -27.23
C SER A 268 8.93 -17.94 -26.61
N ILE A 269 7.90 -17.84 -27.46
CA ILE A 269 6.61 -17.26 -27.11
C ILE A 269 5.91 -18.03 -25.97
N LYS A 270 5.37 -17.31 -25.00
CA LYS A 270 4.53 -17.89 -23.95
C LYS A 270 3.23 -18.43 -24.54
N GLY A 271 2.77 -19.56 -24.00
CA GLY A 271 1.47 -20.12 -24.35
C GLY A 271 0.28 -19.28 -23.84
N LYS A 272 -0.91 -19.62 -24.33
CA LYS A 272 -2.19 -18.92 -24.07
C LYS A 272 -2.47 -18.61 -22.60
N THR A 273 -2.10 -19.50 -21.68
CA THR A 273 -2.37 -19.37 -20.25
C THR A 273 -1.25 -18.73 -19.46
N ALA A 274 -0.02 -18.72 -19.99
CA ALA A 274 1.16 -18.16 -19.32
C ALA A 274 1.40 -16.68 -19.63
N MET A 275 0.88 -16.18 -20.76
CA MET A 275 1.01 -14.78 -21.16
C MET A 275 0.08 -13.80 -20.41
N PRO A 276 -1.19 -14.15 -20.09
CA PRO A 276 -2.06 -13.27 -19.32
C PRO A 276 -1.45 -12.88 -17.98
N GLY A 277 -1.42 -11.58 -17.71
CA GLY A 277 -0.84 -11.02 -16.48
C GLY A 277 0.63 -10.62 -16.58
N MET A 278 1.29 -10.83 -17.73
CA MET A 278 2.68 -10.41 -17.95
C MET A 278 2.90 -8.88 -18.00
N LYS A 279 1.83 -8.08 -17.98
CA LYS A 279 1.92 -6.65 -17.65
C LYS A 279 2.58 -6.38 -16.27
N ARG A 280 2.56 -7.38 -15.39
CA ARG A 280 3.12 -7.29 -14.04
C ARG A 280 4.62 -7.57 -13.97
N ASP A 281 5.26 -7.90 -15.09
CA ASP A 281 6.69 -8.24 -15.14
C ASP A 281 7.62 -7.02 -14.95
N CYS A 282 7.02 -5.83 -14.82
CA CYS A 282 7.66 -4.58 -14.41
C CYS A 282 7.60 -4.33 -12.89
N GLY A 283 7.00 -5.26 -12.12
CA GLY A 283 6.74 -5.08 -10.70
C GLY A 283 8.00 -4.89 -9.85
N GLY A 284 9.14 -5.43 -10.27
CA GLY A 284 10.44 -5.20 -9.62
C GLY A 284 10.86 -3.74 -9.70
N ALA A 285 10.89 -3.15 -10.91
CA ALA A 285 11.19 -1.73 -11.10
C ALA A 285 10.16 -0.83 -10.41
N ALA A 286 8.87 -1.17 -10.46
CA ALA A 286 7.83 -0.39 -9.78
C ALA A 286 8.01 -0.39 -8.26
N ALA A 287 8.37 -1.54 -7.68
CA ALA A 287 8.64 -1.66 -6.25
C ALA A 287 9.89 -0.87 -5.84
N ILE A 288 10.98 -0.94 -6.61
CA ILE A 288 12.19 -0.15 -6.35
C ILE A 288 11.92 1.35 -6.46
N LEU A 289 11.17 1.80 -7.47
CA LEU A 289 10.81 3.20 -7.61
C LEU A 289 10.03 3.72 -6.38
N GLY A 290 9.03 2.97 -5.92
CA GLY A 290 8.28 3.31 -4.70
C GLY A 290 9.15 3.28 -3.44
N ALA A 291 10.00 2.27 -3.30
CA ALA A 291 10.92 2.17 -2.16
C ALA A 291 11.93 3.33 -2.13
N PHE A 292 12.50 3.68 -3.29
CA PHE A 292 13.41 4.81 -3.45
C PHE A 292 12.71 6.12 -3.07
N TYR A 293 11.50 6.36 -3.58
CA TYR A 293 10.68 7.52 -3.18
C TYR A 293 10.54 7.62 -1.65
N SER A 294 10.13 6.52 -1.02
CA SER A 294 9.89 6.52 0.43
C SER A 294 11.19 6.71 1.22
N ALA A 295 12.29 6.08 0.82
CA ALA A 295 13.58 6.21 1.50
C ALA A 295 14.10 7.65 1.44
N VAL A 296 14.11 8.25 0.24
CA VAL A 296 14.61 9.62 0.05
C VAL A 296 13.72 10.65 0.76
N LYS A 297 12.38 10.53 0.69
CA LYS A 297 11.47 11.42 1.43
C LYS A 297 11.68 11.36 2.95
N GLN A 298 12.07 10.20 3.46
CA GLN A 298 12.32 9.99 4.89
C GLN A 298 13.77 10.31 5.31
N GLY A 299 14.57 10.91 4.42
CA GLY A 299 15.91 11.38 4.74
C GLY A 299 16.95 10.26 4.83
N PHE A 300 16.93 9.30 3.89
CA PHE A 300 17.96 8.27 3.79
C PHE A 300 19.36 8.88 3.79
N THR A 301 20.29 8.32 4.58
CA THR A 301 21.57 8.96 4.91
C THR A 301 22.77 8.44 4.13
N ASP A 302 22.61 7.37 3.36
CA ASP A 302 23.66 6.80 2.52
C ASP A 302 23.38 7.09 1.04
N ASN A 303 24.39 6.92 0.17
CA ASN A 303 24.21 7.05 -1.27
C ASN A 303 23.30 5.92 -1.76
N LEU A 304 22.31 6.28 -2.58
CA LEU A 304 21.33 5.36 -3.15
C LEU A 304 21.07 5.61 -4.64
#